data_AF-A0A812Q9C6-F1
#
_entry.id   AF-A0A812Q9C6-F1
#
_cell.length_a   1.000
_cell.length_b   1.000
_cell.length_c   1.000
_cell.angle_alpha   90.00
_cell.angle_beta   90.00
_cell.angle_gamma   90.00
#
_symmetry.space_group_name_H-M   'P 1'
#
loop_
_entity.id
_entity.type
_entity.pdbx_description
1 polymer ?
#
loop_
_entity_poly.entity_id
_entity_poly.type
_entity_poly.pdbx_seq_one_letter_code
_entity_poly.pdbx_strand_id
1 'polypeptide(L)'
;MLCCPIAKVDYRDELAGIKECLTGLGYCGPDQLDGFMISPIAKFWNANRSDPIVVYPGHCGIKQLHEPFARVGVADFKPCRRNSALIVPMRPKSNTAARRRHFGSALASRLFAGGGPFILQDSRRLVVSVLRQLGFLDTKLNSDLREALLVFINCTHNKSTLRQLDLLPCKCDTLKDVSGKLREAFASKNSAGLWQLPPADAQLRQLLVRESFLERPTSPAAEVFDAMRKYAKMQGWPMMRSYIGLVWRITYERNRSDPNRRRVVELDA
;
A
#
# COMPACT_ATOMS: atom_id res chain seq x y z
N MET A 1 -21.92 -1.58 17.97
CA MET A 1 -20.98 -2.63 18.38
C MET A 1 -19.59 -2.01 18.54
N LEU A 2 -19.03 -2.01 19.75
CA LEU A 2 -17.68 -1.51 20.03
C LEU A 2 -16.70 -2.69 20.00
N CYS A 3 -15.58 -2.59 19.30
CA CYS A 3 -14.57 -3.64 19.30
C CYS A 3 -13.76 -3.57 20.60
N CYS A 4 -13.61 -4.71 21.30
CA CYS A 4 -12.70 -4.83 22.42
C CYS A 4 -11.25 -4.58 21.96
N PRO A 5 -10.38 -4.02 22.82
CA PRO A 5 -8.96 -3.91 22.53
C PRO A 5 -8.36 -5.27 22.19
N ILE A 6 -7.49 -5.30 21.19
CA ILE A 6 -6.77 -6.51 20.78
C ILE A 6 -5.80 -6.88 21.91
N ALA A 7 -6.04 -8.01 22.58
CA ALA A 7 -5.15 -8.51 23.63
C ALA A 7 -3.77 -8.83 23.07
N LYS A 8 -2.71 -8.51 23.82
CA LYS A 8 -1.36 -9.00 23.51
C LYS A 8 -1.32 -10.47 23.90
N VAL A 9 -1.31 -11.34 22.91
CA VAL A 9 -1.08 -12.78 23.11
C VAL A 9 0.39 -13.05 22.85
N ASP A 10 1.02 -13.86 23.68
CA ASP A 10 2.29 -14.49 23.31
C ASP A 10 2.01 -15.59 22.27
N TYR A 11 2.81 -15.64 21.21
CA TYR A 11 2.67 -16.59 20.11
C TYR A 11 4.04 -17.04 19.55
N ARG A 12 5.11 -16.88 20.35
CA ARG A 12 6.49 -17.12 19.89
C ARG A 12 6.72 -18.58 19.49
N ASP A 13 6.18 -19.51 20.25
CA ASP A 13 6.37 -20.94 20.00
C ASP A 13 5.63 -21.36 18.72
N GLU A 14 4.37 -20.93 18.57
CA GLU A 14 3.60 -21.17 17.35
C GLU A 14 4.27 -20.54 16.12
N LEU A 15 4.87 -19.35 16.28
CA LEU A 15 5.56 -18.66 15.21
C LEU A 15 6.80 -19.41 14.74
N ALA A 16 7.60 -19.96 15.67
CA ALA A 16 8.80 -20.72 15.34
C ALA A 16 8.46 -21.96 14.51
N GLY A 17 7.46 -22.75 14.94
CA GLY A 17 7.01 -23.93 14.19
C GLY A 17 6.45 -23.59 12.81
N ILE A 18 5.63 -22.53 12.72
CA ILE A 18 5.12 -22.05 11.42
C ILE A 18 6.25 -21.61 10.50
N LYS A 19 7.25 -20.90 11.02
CA LYS A 19 8.38 -20.40 10.25
C LYS A 19 9.21 -21.54 9.68
N GLU A 20 9.46 -22.58 10.47
CA GLU A 20 10.14 -23.79 10.02
C GLU A 20 9.38 -24.47 8.87
N CYS A 21 8.07 -24.72 9.07
CA CYS A 21 7.21 -25.34 8.05
C CYS A 21 7.19 -24.52 6.75
N LEU A 22 6.98 -23.20 6.84
CA LEU A 22 6.93 -22.32 5.68
C LEU A 22 8.29 -22.17 4.97
N THR A 23 9.39 -22.34 5.69
CA THR A 23 10.75 -22.38 5.10
C THR A 23 10.94 -23.67 4.32
N GLY A 24 10.56 -24.83 4.89
CA GLY A 24 10.60 -26.12 4.18
C GLY A 24 9.73 -26.15 2.91
N LEU A 25 8.63 -25.40 2.91
CA LEU A 25 7.74 -25.25 1.75
C LEU A 25 8.15 -24.14 0.76
N GLY A 26 9.23 -23.39 1.03
CA GLY A 26 9.76 -22.33 0.17
C GLY A 26 9.02 -20.99 0.22
N TYR A 27 8.05 -20.81 1.13
CA TYR A 27 7.35 -19.54 1.32
C TYR A 27 8.21 -18.50 2.05
N CYS A 28 9.01 -18.93 3.02
CA CYS A 28 9.96 -18.10 3.76
C CYS A 28 11.41 -18.27 3.26
N GLY A 29 12.28 -17.32 3.59
CA GLY A 29 13.73 -17.52 3.57
C GLY A 29 14.25 -17.79 5.00
N PRO A 30 15.48 -18.31 5.16
CA PRO A 30 16.08 -18.51 6.48
C PRO A 30 16.27 -17.19 7.26
N ASP A 31 16.41 -16.08 6.54
CA ASP A 31 16.56 -14.71 7.05
C ASP A 31 15.23 -13.99 7.31
N GLN A 32 14.09 -14.67 7.14
CA GLN A 32 12.77 -14.08 7.29
C GLN A 32 12.60 -13.47 8.69
N LEU A 33 12.28 -12.18 8.75
CA LEU A 33 12.00 -11.51 10.02
C LEU A 33 10.59 -11.82 10.52
N ASP A 34 10.47 -12.06 11.81
CA ASP A 34 9.23 -12.43 12.51
C ASP A 34 8.11 -11.39 12.32
N GLY A 35 8.48 -10.11 12.28
CA GLY A 35 7.56 -8.99 12.04
C GLY A 35 6.92 -8.98 10.64
N PHE A 36 7.43 -9.78 9.69
CA PHE A 36 6.95 -9.84 8.30
C PHE A 36 6.32 -11.19 7.94
N MET A 37 6.09 -12.07 8.92
CA MET A 37 5.53 -13.41 8.70
C MET A 37 4.12 -13.42 8.10
N ILE A 38 3.35 -12.33 8.17
CA ILE A 38 2.02 -12.28 7.57
C ILE A 38 2.03 -12.44 6.04
N SER A 39 3.09 -11.97 5.38
CA SER A 39 3.25 -12.08 3.92
C SER A 39 3.38 -13.54 3.47
N PRO A 40 4.33 -14.35 3.97
CA PRO A 40 4.41 -15.76 3.62
C PRO A 40 3.19 -16.57 4.10
N ILE A 41 2.60 -16.24 5.26
CA ILE A 41 1.37 -16.88 5.75
C ILE A 41 0.22 -16.70 4.74
N ALA A 42 -0.04 -15.47 4.29
CA ALA A 42 -1.12 -15.21 3.34
C ALA A 42 -0.87 -15.90 1.99
N LYS A 43 0.38 -15.91 1.51
CA LYS A 43 0.77 -16.60 0.26
C LYS A 43 0.58 -18.11 0.35
N PHE A 44 0.98 -18.71 1.48
CA PHE A 44 0.76 -20.13 1.75
C PHE A 44 -0.73 -20.46 1.76
N TRP A 45 -1.52 -19.66 2.51
CA TRP A 45 -2.95 -19.90 2.66
C TRP A 45 -3.67 -19.84 1.32
N ASN A 46 -3.39 -18.81 0.52
CA ASN A 46 -3.96 -18.64 -0.81
C ASN A 46 -3.63 -19.79 -1.78
N ALA A 47 -2.50 -20.48 -1.60
CA ALA A 47 -2.12 -21.61 -2.44
C ALA A 47 -2.76 -22.94 -2.00
N ASN A 48 -3.04 -23.09 -0.70
CA ASN A 48 -3.39 -24.36 -0.07
C ASN A 48 -4.84 -24.46 0.41
N ARG A 49 -5.54 -23.33 0.57
CA ARG A 49 -6.90 -23.27 1.12
C ARG A 49 -7.77 -22.28 0.36
N SER A 50 -9.08 -22.46 0.45
CA SER A 50 -10.08 -21.59 -0.18
C SER A 50 -10.78 -20.66 0.81
N ASP A 51 -10.66 -20.92 2.12
CA ASP A 51 -11.32 -20.11 3.14
C ASP A 51 -10.59 -18.80 3.42
N PRO A 52 -11.29 -17.76 3.92
CA PRO A 52 -10.64 -16.51 4.32
C PRO A 52 -9.63 -16.70 5.46
N ILE A 53 -8.52 -15.94 5.41
CA ILE A 53 -7.53 -15.84 6.50
C ILE A 53 -7.48 -14.42 7.06
N VAL A 54 -7.22 -14.32 8.36
CA VAL A 54 -7.00 -13.03 9.03
C VAL A 54 -5.57 -12.53 8.74
N VAL A 55 -5.48 -11.45 7.97
CA VAL A 55 -4.21 -10.75 7.69
C VAL A 55 -3.91 -9.68 8.76
N TYR A 56 -4.91 -9.22 9.50
CA TYR A 56 -4.72 -8.27 10.60
C TYR A 56 -5.74 -8.47 11.73
N PRO A 57 -5.31 -8.50 13.00
CA PRO A 57 -3.92 -8.42 13.46
C PRO A 57 -3.13 -9.71 13.16
N GLY A 58 -1.82 -9.60 12.94
CA GLY A 58 -1.00 -10.71 12.43
C GLY A 58 -1.01 -11.98 13.28
N HIS A 59 -1.10 -11.86 14.60
CA HIS A 59 -1.16 -13.04 15.50
C HIS A 59 -2.42 -13.89 15.30
N CYS A 60 -3.54 -13.31 14.87
CA CYS A 60 -4.73 -14.10 14.53
C CYS A 60 -4.48 -14.98 13.31
N GLY A 61 -3.78 -14.46 12.29
CA GLY A 61 -3.37 -15.25 11.13
C GLY A 61 -2.37 -16.36 11.48
N ILE A 62 -1.45 -16.08 12.40
CA ILE A 62 -0.50 -17.08 12.93
C ILE A 62 -1.26 -18.21 13.63
N LYS A 63 -2.18 -17.89 14.55
CA LYS A 63 -3.00 -18.91 15.23
C LYS A 63 -3.85 -19.74 14.27
N GLN A 64 -4.47 -19.09 13.28
CA GLN A 64 -5.26 -19.79 12.25
C GLN A 64 -4.42 -20.76 11.43
N LEU A 65 -3.14 -20.46 11.20
CA LEU A 65 -2.25 -21.32 10.45
C LEU A 65 -1.64 -22.46 11.31
N HIS A 66 -1.47 -22.24 12.60
CA HIS A 66 -0.89 -23.24 13.52
C HIS A 66 -1.74 -24.52 13.59
N GLU A 67 -3.06 -24.39 13.69
CA GLU A 67 -3.98 -25.52 13.83
C GLU A 67 -3.93 -26.51 12.64
N PRO A 68 -3.93 -26.07 11.37
CA PRO A 68 -3.71 -26.95 10.23
C PRO A 68 -2.37 -27.68 10.22
N PHE A 69 -1.27 -27.02 10.60
CA PHE A 69 0.05 -27.67 10.66
C PHE A 69 0.14 -28.72 11.76
N ALA A 70 -0.57 -28.52 12.87
CA ALA A 70 -0.62 -29.52 13.95
C ALA A 70 -1.43 -30.76 13.58
N ARG A 71 -2.40 -30.64 12.65
CA ARG A 71 -3.31 -31.73 12.26
C ARG A 71 -2.90 -32.48 11.01
N VAL A 72 -2.26 -31.79 10.07
CA VAL A 72 -1.96 -32.30 8.72
C VAL A 72 -0.45 -32.29 8.53
N GLY A 73 0.10 -33.36 7.99
CA GLY A 73 1.53 -33.46 7.73
C GLY A 73 2.00 -32.41 6.72
N VAL A 74 3.22 -31.89 6.88
CA VAL A 74 3.78 -30.84 6.00
C VAL A 74 3.79 -31.27 4.51
N ALA A 75 3.94 -32.58 4.26
CA ALA A 75 3.98 -33.17 2.92
C ALA A 75 2.67 -33.00 2.12
N ASP A 76 1.53 -32.78 2.79
CA ASP A 76 0.23 -32.61 2.13
C ASP A 76 0.04 -31.19 1.59
N PHE A 77 0.91 -30.25 1.96
CA PHE A 77 0.83 -28.88 1.48
C PHE A 77 1.61 -28.67 0.18
N LYS A 78 1.03 -27.86 -0.70
CA LYS A 78 1.65 -27.43 -1.95
C LYS A 78 2.85 -26.53 -1.64
N PRO A 79 4.03 -26.80 -2.22
CA PRO A 79 5.19 -25.93 -2.08
C PRO A 79 4.98 -24.62 -2.86
N CYS A 80 5.73 -23.59 -2.48
CA CYS A 80 5.74 -22.30 -3.17
C CYS A 80 6.41 -22.42 -4.54
N ARG A 81 5.61 -22.61 -5.60
CA ARG A 81 6.13 -22.74 -6.99
C ARG A 81 6.30 -21.40 -7.72
N ARG A 82 5.64 -20.34 -7.25
CA ARG A 82 5.60 -19.04 -7.93
C ARG A 82 5.74 -17.91 -6.93
N ASN A 83 6.59 -16.94 -7.26
CA ASN A 83 6.64 -15.69 -6.52
C ASN A 83 5.30 -14.95 -6.69
N SER A 84 4.79 -14.46 -5.57
CA SER A 84 3.59 -13.64 -5.51
C SER A 84 3.82 -12.48 -4.56
N ALA A 85 3.06 -11.41 -4.75
CA ALA A 85 3.09 -10.21 -3.93
C ALA A 85 1.80 -10.15 -3.10
N LEU A 86 1.95 -10.06 -1.77
CA LEU A 86 0.86 -9.66 -0.90
C LEU A 86 0.77 -8.14 -0.92
N ILE A 87 -0.40 -7.61 -1.24
CA ILE A 87 -0.70 -6.19 -1.18
C ILE A 87 -1.81 -6.00 -0.15
N VAL A 88 -1.55 -5.14 0.82
CA VAL A 88 -2.47 -4.76 1.89
C VAL A 88 -2.68 -3.25 1.79
N PRO A 89 -3.71 -2.80 1.06
CA PRO A 89 -4.02 -1.39 0.90
C PRO A 89 -4.32 -0.72 2.23
N MET A 90 -3.83 0.50 2.41
CA MET A 90 -4.11 1.30 3.61
C MET A 90 -4.40 2.74 3.26
N ARG A 91 -5.42 3.33 3.87
CA ARG A 91 -5.64 4.78 3.77
C ARG A 91 -4.50 5.57 4.43
N PRO A 92 -4.25 6.81 4.01
CA PRO A 92 -3.45 7.76 4.77
C PRO A 92 -3.96 7.91 6.22
N LYS A 93 -3.13 8.48 7.11
CA LYS A 93 -3.50 8.66 8.52
C LYS A 93 -4.80 9.47 8.62
N SER A 94 -5.79 8.91 9.30
CA SER A 94 -7.00 9.60 9.77
C SER A 94 -7.19 9.16 11.22
N ASN A 95 -6.91 10.05 12.17
CA ASN A 95 -6.82 9.69 13.59
C ASN A 95 -7.94 10.33 14.40
N THR A 96 -9.19 9.97 14.08
CA THR A 96 -10.33 10.35 14.92
C THR A 96 -10.49 9.33 16.06
N ALA A 97 -10.67 9.79 17.30
CA ALA A 97 -10.89 8.92 18.46
C ALA A 97 -12.06 7.94 18.25
N ALA A 98 -13.13 8.38 17.57
CA ALA A 98 -14.29 7.56 17.21
C ALA A 98 -13.89 6.30 16.39
N ARG A 99 -13.07 6.47 15.35
CA ARG A 99 -12.57 5.33 14.54
C ARG A 99 -11.73 4.37 15.36
N ARG A 100 -10.88 4.88 16.26
CA ARG A 100 -10.05 4.00 17.12
C ARG A 100 -10.92 3.15 18.04
N ARG A 101 -11.99 3.72 18.61
CA ARG A 101 -12.96 2.97 19.43
C ARG A 101 -13.71 1.91 18.62
N HIS A 102 -14.07 2.22 17.37
CA HIS A 102 -14.81 1.28 16.53
C HIS A 102 -13.94 0.12 16.03
N PHE A 103 -12.71 0.38 15.58
CA PHE A 103 -11.84 -0.63 14.96
C PHE A 103 -10.79 -1.23 15.91
N GLY A 104 -10.75 -0.80 17.18
CA GLY A 104 -9.74 -1.21 18.17
C GLY A 104 -8.34 -0.59 17.96
N SER A 105 -7.95 -0.28 16.72
CA SER A 105 -6.68 0.39 16.42
C SER A 105 -6.78 1.35 15.23
N ALA A 106 -5.87 2.34 15.17
CA ALA A 106 -5.78 3.26 14.05
C ALA A 106 -5.33 2.55 12.76
N LEU A 107 -4.51 1.49 12.86
CA LEU A 107 -4.08 0.71 11.71
C LEU A 107 -5.24 -0.14 11.16
N ALA A 108 -6.00 -0.81 12.03
CA ALA A 108 -7.20 -1.57 11.64
C ALA A 108 -8.16 -0.73 10.82
N SER A 109 -8.48 0.48 11.30
CA SER A 109 -9.35 1.42 10.59
C SER A 109 -8.83 1.80 9.20
N ARG A 110 -7.49 1.95 9.06
CA ARG A 110 -6.87 2.31 7.79
C ARG A 110 -6.84 1.17 6.79
N LEU A 111 -6.67 -0.07 7.26
CA LEU A 111 -6.71 -1.27 6.43
C LEU A 111 -8.15 -1.55 5.97
N PHE A 112 -9.11 -1.45 6.89
CA PHE A 112 -10.53 -1.58 6.58
C PHE A 112 -10.97 -0.57 5.50
N ALA A 113 -10.64 0.71 5.69
CA ALA A 113 -10.93 1.74 4.69
C ALA A 113 -10.06 1.65 3.40
N GLY A 114 -9.08 0.74 3.39
CA GLY A 114 -8.18 0.48 2.28
C GLY A 114 -8.77 -0.46 1.21
N GLY A 115 -9.78 -1.27 1.55
CA GLY A 115 -10.41 -2.21 0.61
C GLY A 115 -9.94 -3.66 0.73
N GLY A 116 -9.18 -4.01 1.78
CA GLY A 116 -8.77 -5.39 2.06
C GLY A 116 -7.57 -5.89 1.25
N PRO A 117 -6.89 -6.95 1.72
CA PRO A 117 -5.69 -7.48 1.09
C PRO A 117 -5.99 -8.24 -0.20
N PHE A 118 -5.01 -8.30 -1.10
CA PHE A 118 -5.05 -9.13 -2.29
C PHE A 118 -3.65 -9.67 -2.63
N ILE A 119 -3.61 -10.76 -3.39
CA ILE A 119 -2.36 -11.40 -3.83
C ILE A 119 -2.31 -11.39 -5.35
N LEU A 120 -1.16 -10.97 -5.89
CA LEU A 120 -0.90 -11.01 -7.33
C LEU A 120 0.31 -11.90 -7.62
N GLN A 121 0.24 -12.67 -8.71
CA GLN A 121 1.39 -13.42 -9.20
C GLN A 121 2.45 -12.45 -9.76
N ASP A 122 3.71 -12.74 -9.45
CA ASP A 122 4.82 -11.97 -10.00
C ASP A 122 4.86 -12.09 -11.53
N SER A 123 4.99 -10.95 -12.20
CA SER A 123 5.04 -10.86 -13.66
C SER A 123 5.59 -9.51 -14.08
N ARG A 124 5.89 -9.35 -15.38
CA ARG A 124 6.28 -8.06 -15.98
C ARG A 124 5.19 -6.97 -15.81
N ARG A 125 3.93 -7.37 -15.58
CA ARG A 125 2.80 -6.46 -15.40
C ARG A 125 2.46 -6.20 -13.93
N LEU A 126 3.19 -6.80 -12.98
CA LEU A 126 2.88 -6.72 -11.55
C LEU A 126 2.69 -5.27 -11.08
N VAL A 127 3.64 -4.38 -11.40
CA VAL A 127 3.60 -2.98 -10.98
C VAL A 127 2.34 -2.27 -11.49
N VAL A 128 2.02 -2.42 -12.77
CA VAL A 128 0.82 -1.83 -13.39
C VAL A 128 -0.45 -2.37 -12.72
N SER A 129 -0.52 -3.68 -12.47
CA SER A 129 -1.66 -4.31 -11.80
C SER A 129 -1.84 -3.82 -10.36
N VAL A 130 -0.74 -3.68 -9.59
CA VAL A 130 -0.77 -3.14 -8.22
C VAL A 130 -1.23 -1.68 -8.23
N LEU A 131 -0.67 -0.83 -9.09
CA LEU A 131 -1.04 0.58 -9.18
C LEU A 131 -2.52 0.76 -9.56
N ARG A 132 -3.07 -0.10 -10.43
CA ARG A 132 -4.50 -0.11 -10.75
C ARG A 132 -5.36 -0.48 -9.55
N GLN A 133 -5.03 -1.59 -8.89
CA GLN A 133 -5.78 -2.06 -7.72
C GLN A 133 -5.72 -1.07 -6.54
N LEU A 134 -4.61 -0.34 -6.40
CA LEU A 134 -4.47 0.72 -5.38
C LEU A 134 -5.07 2.08 -5.82
N GLY A 135 -5.59 2.20 -7.04
CA GLY A 135 -6.21 3.44 -7.54
C GLY A 135 -5.22 4.54 -7.96
N PHE A 136 -3.95 4.21 -8.18
CA PHE A 136 -2.96 5.14 -8.76
C PHE A 136 -2.99 5.17 -10.29
N LEU A 137 -3.56 4.16 -10.94
CA LEU A 137 -3.59 4.08 -12.40
C LEU A 137 -4.96 3.63 -12.86
N ASP A 138 -5.54 4.29 -13.86
CA ASP A 138 -6.79 3.88 -14.50
C ASP A 138 -6.76 4.21 -16.01
N THR A 139 -7.85 3.96 -16.72
CA THR A 139 -7.96 4.24 -18.16
C THR A 139 -8.64 5.58 -18.46
N LYS A 140 -8.91 6.39 -17.43
CA LYS A 140 -9.66 7.65 -17.52
C LYS A 140 -8.75 8.83 -17.15
N LEU A 141 -8.83 9.28 -15.90
CA LEU A 141 -8.17 10.50 -15.44
C LEU A 141 -6.75 10.23 -14.90
N ASN A 142 -6.36 8.96 -14.75
CA ASN A 142 -5.05 8.55 -14.20
C ASN A 142 -4.34 7.56 -15.12
N SER A 143 -4.22 7.88 -16.41
CA SER A 143 -3.63 6.97 -17.41
C SER A 143 -2.09 7.07 -17.54
N ASP A 144 -1.47 8.09 -16.96
CA ASP A 144 -0.01 8.30 -17.06
C ASP A 144 0.74 7.45 -16.01
N LEU A 145 1.46 6.42 -16.49
CA LEU A 145 2.21 5.51 -15.63
C LEU A 145 3.35 6.21 -14.87
N ARG A 146 4.05 7.17 -15.50
CA ARG A 146 5.15 7.88 -14.84
C ARG A 146 4.63 8.69 -13.67
N GLU A 147 3.50 9.38 -13.83
CA GLU A 147 2.88 10.13 -12.74
C GLU A 147 2.34 9.21 -11.64
N ALA A 148 1.73 8.09 -12.00
CA ALA A 148 1.29 7.08 -11.03
C ALA A 148 2.46 6.58 -10.15
N LEU A 149 3.61 6.27 -10.77
CA LEU A 149 4.83 5.88 -10.08
C LEU A 149 5.34 7.01 -9.16
N LEU A 150 5.44 8.23 -9.69
CA LEU A 150 5.90 9.40 -8.93
C LEU A 150 5.05 9.62 -7.67
N VAL A 151 3.73 9.61 -7.81
CA VAL A 151 2.80 9.83 -6.67
C VAL A 151 2.88 8.66 -5.69
N PHE A 152 2.96 7.42 -6.18
CA PHE A 152 3.09 6.22 -5.35
C PHE A 152 4.35 6.27 -4.48
N ILE A 153 5.52 6.54 -5.08
CA ILE A 153 6.81 6.60 -4.38
C ILE A 153 6.84 7.74 -3.38
N ASN A 154 6.16 8.85 -3.68
CA ASN A 154 6.15 10.02 -2.82
C ASN A 154 5.09 9.97 -1.70
N CYS A 155 4.25 8.95 -1.64
CA CYS A 155 3.38 8.71 -0.48
C CYS A 155 4.22 8.42 0.78
N THR A 156 3.89 9.06 1.91
CA THR A 156 4.73 9.05 3.13
C THR A 156 5.09 7.63 3.61
N HIS A 157 4.10 6.73 3.68
CA HIS A 157 4.36 5.35 4.10
C HIS A 157 5.16 4.58 3.03
N ASN A 158 4.74 4.63 1.77
CA ASN A 158 5.39 3.92 0.66
C ASN A 158 6.86 4.31 0.55
N LYS A 159 7.18 5.61 0.60
CA LYS A 159 8.56 6.14 0.62
C LYS A 159 9.37 5.56 1.78
N SER A 160 8.77 5.45 2.96
CA SER A 160 9.44 4.90 4.14
C SER A 160 9.72 3.42 3.97
N THR A 161 8.75 2.66 3.49
CA THR A 161 8.89 1.22 3.20
C THR A 161 9.96 0.98 2.15
N LEU A 162 9.94 1.72 1.04
CA LEU A 162 10.95 1.60 -0.03
C LEU A 162 12.36 1.91 0.49
N ARG A 163 12.52 2.91 1.36
CA ARG A 163 13.82 3.19 1.99
C ARG A 163 14.28 2.07 2.93
N GLN A 164 13.37 1.48 3.70
CA GLN A 164 13.69 0.37 4.60
C GLN A 164 14.14 -0.88 3.83
N LEU A 165 13.66 -1.05 2.60
CA LEU A 165 14.04 -2.13 1.71
C LEU A 165 15.28 -1.82 0.85
N ASP A 166 15.86 -0.61 0.96
CA ASP A 166 16.90 -0.10 0.06
C ASP A 166 16.49 -0.07 -1.44
N LEU A 167 15.19 0.12 -1.69
CA LEU A 167 14.58 0.14 -3.03
C LEU A 167 13.98 1.52 -3.37
N LEU A 168 14.38 2.57 -2.64
CA LEU A 168 13.93 3.93 -2.94
C LEU A 168 14.60 4.43 -4.23
N PRO A 169 13.85 4.86 -5.25
CA PRO A 169 14.47 5.34 -6.48
C PRO A 169 15.32 6.61 -6.30
N CYS A 170 16.39 6.72 -7.10
CA CYS A 170 17.23 7.90 -7.27
C CYS A 170 16.81 8.70 -8.51
N LYS A 171 17.34 9.92 -8.64
CA LYS A 171 17.16 10.76 -9.84
C LYS A 171 17.68 10.09 -11.12
N CYS A 172 18.74 9.29 -10.97
CA CYS A 172 19.39 8.54 -12.04
C CYS A 172 18.57 7.36 -12.60
N ASP A 173 17.52 6.92 -11.90
CA ASP A 173 16.79 5.73 -12.30
C ASP A 173 15.89 6.03 -13.51
N THR A 174 15.96 5.16 -14.53
CA THR A 174 14.99 5.18 -15.62
C THR A 174 13.63 4.68 -15.14
N LEU A 175 12.56 4.90 -15.91
CA LEU A 175 11.24 4.32 -15.62
C LEU A 175 11.26 2.79 -15.48
N LYS A 176 12.16 2.12 -16.20
CA LYS A 176 12.36 0.68 -16.12
C LYS A 176 12.99 0.29 -14.77
N ASP A 177 13.99 1.04 -14.31
CA ASP A 177 14.67 0.79 -13.04
C ASP A 177 13.72 1.03 -11.86
N VAL A 178 12.95 2.12 -11.91
CA VAL A 178 11.88 2.42 -10.95
C VAL A 178 10.89 1.27 -10.89
N SER A 179 10.43 0.78 -12.05
CA SER A 179 9.49 -0.34 -12.11
C SER A 179 10.11 -1.64 -11.58
N GLY A 180 11.40 -1.88 -11.85
CA GLY A 180 12.16 -3.01 -11.30
C GLY A 180 12.19 -2.98 -9.77
N LYS A 181 12.58 -1.84 -9.19
CA LYS A 181 12.61 -1.62 -7.74
C LYS A 181 11.24 -1.81 -7.09
N LEU A 182 10.17 -1.31 -7.70
CA LEU A 182 8.82 -1.51 -7.17
C LEU A 182 8.36 -2.97 -7.28
N ARG A 183 8.66 -3.66 -8.38
CA ARG A 183 8.35 -5.09 -8.54
C ARG A 183 9.03 -5.90 -7.45
N GLU A 184 10.30 -5.62 -7.19
CA GLU A 184 11.06 -6.24 -6.10
C GLU A 184 10.46 -5.92 -4.73
N ALA A 185 10.12 -4.67 -4.46
CA ALA A 185 9.51 -4.25 -3.20
C ALA A 185 8.16 -4.94 -2.95
N PHE A 186 7.34 -5.14 -3.99
CA PHE A 186 6.06 -5.86 -3.90
C PHE A 186 6.24 -7.35 -3.66
N ALA A 187 7.25 -7.97 -4.28
CA ALA A 187 7.54 -9.39 -4.13
C ALA A 187 8.32 -9.71 -2.83
N SER A 188 8.96 -8.71 -2.23
CA SER A 188 9.83 -8.87 -1.06
C SER A 188 9.13 -9.60 0.08
N LYS A 189 9.87 -10.55 0.67
CA LYS A 189 9.46 -11.28 1.87
C LYS A 189 9.70 -10.46 3.15
N ASN A 190 10.51 -9.41 3.08
CA ASN A 190 10.84 -8.50 4.18
C ASN A 190 9.90 -7.28 4.24
N SER A 191 8.66 -7.45 3.80
CA SER A 191 7.61 -6.43 3.82
C SER A 191 6.31 -7.04 4.30
N ALA A 192 5.56 -6.28 5.10
CA ALA A 192 4.20 -6.63 5.50
C ALA A 192 3.18 -6.47 4.35
N GLY A 193 3.64 -6.03 3.16
CA GLY A 193 2.77 -5.76 2.01
C GLY A 193 1.90 -4.51 2.18
N LEU A 194 2.16 -3.69 3.20
CA LEU A 194 1.37 -2.50 3.51
C LEU A 194 1.68 -1.36 2.54
N TRP A 195 0.69 -0.97 1.73
CA TRP A 195 0.86 0.07 0.72
C TRP A 195 -0.24 1.12 0.82
N GLN A 196 0.18 2.37 0.96
CA GLN A 196 -0.71 3.51 1.09
C GLN A 196 -1.40 3.83 -0.24
N LEU A 197 -2.71 4.04 -0.15
CA LEU A 197 -3.56 4.56 -1.21
C LEU A 197 -3.18 6.01 -1.59
N PRO A 198 -3.58 6.49 -2.79
CA PRO A 198 -3.33 7.87 -3.22
C PRO A 198 -3.95 8.89 -2.26
N PRO A 199 -3.45 10.15 -2.27
CA PRO A 199 -4.02 11.22 -1.47
C PRO A 199 -5.48 11.46 -1.86
N ALA A 200 -6.32 11.73 -0.86
CA ALA A 200 -7.69 12.17 -1.08
C ALA A 200 -7.70 13.64 -1.51
N ASP A 201 -8.68 14.02 -2.32
CA ASP A 201 -8.86 15.37 -2.88
C ASP A 201 -9.87 16.23 -2.10
N ALA A 202 -10.45 15.72 -1.00
CA ALA A 202 -11.51 16.41 -0.27
C ALA A 202 -11.10 17.82 0.20
N GLN A 203 -9.89 17.97 0.75
CA GLN A 203 -9.37 19.28 1.17
C GLN A 203 -9.04 20.18 -0.02
N LEU A 204 -8.63 19.59 -1.15
CA LEU A 204 -8.34 20.32 -2.37
C LEU A 204 -9.62 20.85 -3.03
N ARG A 205 -10.70 20.07 -3.01
CA ARG A 205 -12.03 20.52 -3.47
C ARG A 205 -12.50 21.74 -2.68
N GLN A 206 -12.37 21.70 -1.35
CA GLN A 206 -12.68 22.85 -0.49
C GLN A 206 -11.82 24.07 -0.81
N LEU A 207 -10.52 23.86 -1.08
CA LEU A 207 -9.65 24.93 -1.55
C LEU A 207 -10.16 25.54 -2.86
N LEU A 208 -10.42 24.72 -3.87
CA LEU A 208 -10.81 25.21 -5.19
C LEU A 208 -12.13 26.00 -5.16
N VAL A 209 -13.05 25.63 -4.27
CA VAL A 209 -14.28 26.42 -4.03
C VAL A 209 -13.95 27.78 -3.42
N ARG A 210 -13.11 27.81 -2.39
CA ARG A 210 -12.71 29.05 -1.72
C ARG A 210 -11.96 30.01 -2.64
N GLU A 211 -11.16 29.49 -3.57
CA GLU A 211 -10.42 30.25 -4.57
C GLU A 211 -11.26 30.52 -5.84
N SER A 212 -12.56 30.21 -5.82
CA SER A 212 -13.51 30.43 -6.93
C SER A 212 -13.16 29.70 -8.24
N PHE A 213 -12.38 28.62 -8.18
CA PHE A 213 -12.12 27.73 -9.33
C PHE A 213 -13.18 26.64 -9.49
N LEU A 214 -13.97 26.39 -8.45
CA LEU A 214 -15.02 25.37 -8.41
C LEU A 214 -16.27 25.95 -7.72
N GLU A 215 -17.46 25.57 -8.17
CA GLU A 215 -18.71 26.05 -7.55
C GLU A 215 -19.00 25.34 -6.22
N ARG A 216 -18.81 24.02 -6.18
CA ARG A 216 -19.15 23.19 -5.02
C ARG A 216 -18.15 22.04 -4.83
N PRO A 217 -17.90 21.60 -3.58
CA PRO A 217 -16.92 20.55 -3.31
C PRO A 217 -17.34 19.18 -3.89
N THR A 218 -18.62 19.00 -4.17
CA THR A 218 -19.20 17.75 -4.71
C THR A 218 -19.22 17.69 -6.25
N SER A 219 -18.62 18.65 -6.95
CA SER A 219 -18.57 18.65 -8.42
C SER A 219 -17.95 17.37 -9.01
N PRO A 220 -18.36 16.94 -10.22
CA PRO A 220 -17.78 15.81 -10.94
C PRO A 220 -16.25 15.86 -11.02
N ALA A 221 -15.60 14.69 -11.02
CA ALA A 221 -14.14 14.61 -11.06
C ALA A 221 -13.51 15.31 -12.28
N ALA A 222 -14.17 15.31 -13.44
CA ALA A 222 -13.70 16.01 -14.63
C ALA A 222 -13.63 17.54 -14.41
N GLU A 223 -14.69 18.14 -13.83
CA GLU A 223 -14.71 19.57 -13.49
C GLU A 223 -13.62 19.92 -12.47
N VAL A 224 -13.44 19.07 -11.45
CA VAL A 224 -12.38 19.26 -10.45
C VAL A 224 -11.01 19.16 -11.11
N PHE A 225 -10.83 18.27 -12.08
CA PHE A 225 -9.57 18.16 -12.82
C PHE A 225 -9.25 19.45 -13.58
N ASP A 226 -10.22 19.99 -14.32
CA ASP A 226 -10.05 21.24 -15.06
C ASP A 226 -9.80 22.43 -14.11
N ALA A 227 -10.50 22.49 -12.99
CA ALA A 227 -10.27 23.48 -11.93
C ALA A 227 -8.84 23.38 -11.37
N MET A 228 -8.35 22.17 -11.08
CA MET A 228 -6.96 21.95 -10.64
C MET A 228 -5.95 22.41 -11.68
N ARG A 229 -6.19 22.17 -12.98
CA ARG A 229 -5.29 22.63 -14.05
C ARG A 229 -5.23 24.15 -14.12
N LYS A 230 -6.39 24.82 -14.06
CA LYS A 230 -6.47 26.29 -14.03
C LYS A 230 -5.74 26.85 -12.81
N TYR A 231 -5.97 26.27 -11.64
CA TYR A 231 -5.32 26.66 -10.39
C TYR A 231 -3.80 26.49 -10.46
N ALA A 232 -3.32 25.31 -10.86
CA ALA A 232 -1.88 25.04 -10.99
C ALA A 232 -1.19 25.96 -12.02
N LYS A 233 -1.88 26.27 -13.14
CA LYS A 233 -1.38 27.22 -14.15
C LYS A 233 -1.26 28.63 -13.58
N MET A 234 -2.25 29.11 -12.84
CA MET A 234 -2.20 30.43 -12.19
C MET A 234 -1.03 30.54 -11.20
N GLN A 235 -0.71 29.45 -10.49
CA GLN A 235 0.40 29.40 -9.54
C GLN A 235 1.78 29.20 -10.19
N GLY A 236 1.85 29.00 -11.51
CA GLY A 236 3.11 28.73 -12.23
C GLY A 236 3.73 27.37 -11.89
N TRP A 237 2.93 26.38 -11.46
CA TRP A 237 3.44 25.06 -11.10
C TRP A 237 3.54 24.12 -12.31
N PRO A 238 4.44 23.11 -12.28
CA PRO A 238 4.52 22.10 -13.31
C PRO A 238 3.18 21.41 -13.52
N MET A 239 2.72 21.37 -14.77
CA MET A 239 1.45 20.75 -15.13
C MET A 239 1.58 19.23 -15.11
N MET A 240 0.64 18.56 -14.45
CA MET A 240 0.51 17.10 -14.45
C MET A 240 -0.62 16.69 -15.39
N ARG A 241 -0.49 15.51 -16.00
CA ARG A 241 -1.41 14.91 -16.97
C ARG A 241 -2.49 14.05 -16.30
N SER A 242 -2.27 13.60 -15.07
CA SER A 242 -3.20 12.80 -14.29
C SER A 242 -3.86 13.58 -13.17
N TYR A 243 -5.08 13.16 -12.80
CA TYR A 243 -5.83 13.73 -11.69
C TYR A 243 -5.08 13.59 -10.37
N ILE A 244 -4.63 12.38 -10.03
CA ILE A 244 -3.88 12.15 -8.79
C ILE A 244 -2.53 12.88 -8.81
N GLY A 245 -1.93 13.06 -9.99
CA GLY A 245 -0.71 13.85 -10.18
C GLY A 245 -0.92 15.29 -9.75
N LEU A 246 -2.01 15.92 -10.19
CA LEU A 246 -2.37 17.28 -9.77
C LEU A 246 -2.77 17.35 -8.28
N VAL A 247 -3.54 16.38 -7.77
CA VAL A 247 -3.89 16.34 -6.34
C VAL A 247 -2.63 16.31 -5.48
N TRP A 248 -1.69 15.43 -5.82
CA TRP A 248 -0.40 15.33 -5.16
C TRP A 248 0.41 16.61 -5.32
N ARG A 249 0.55 17.16 -6.54
CA ARG A 249 1.33 18.37 -6.81
C ARG A 249 0.81 19.57 -6.02
N ILE A 250 -0.50 19.82 -6.03
CA ILE A 250 -1.08 20.98 -5.33
C ILE A 250 -0.93 20.80 -3.82
N THR A 251 -1.21 19.61 -3.29
CA THR A 251 -1.05 19.32 -1.86
C THR A 251 0.43 19.40 -1.45
N TYR A 252 1.32 19.02 -2.35
CA TYR A 252 2.75 19.19 -2.20
C TYR A 252 3.09 20.68 -2.14
N GLU A 253 2.91 21.47 -3.20
CA GLU A 253 3.36 22.86 -3.22
C GLU A 253 2.79 23.72 -2.08
N ARG A 254 1.55 23.47 -1.65
CA ARG A 254 0.96 24.18 -0.49
C ARG A 254 1.63 23.89 0.85
N ASN A 255 2.19 22.69 1.02
CA ASN A 255 2.89 22.30 2.24
C ASN A 255 4.41 22.47 2.09
N ARG A 256 4.86 23.38 1.21
CA ARG A 256 6.30 23.56 0.93
C ARG A 256 7.08 24.13 2.10
N SER A 257 6.43 24.89 2.98
CA SER A 257 7.03 25.45 4.19
C SER A 257 7.03 24.51 5.40
N ASP A 258 6.50 23.29 5.29
CA ASP A 258 6.51 22.34 6.42
C ASP A 258 7.96 21.86 6.71
N PRO A 259 8.53 22.18 7.90
CA PRO A 259 9.90 21.79 8.25
C PRO A 259 10.05 20.27 8.43
N ASN A 260 8.97 19.52 8.64
CA ASN A 260 9.01 18.05 8.80
C ASN A 260 9.01 17.31 7.46
N ARG A 261 9.10 18.05 6.35
CA ARG A 261 8.96 17.49 5.03
C ARG A 261 10.20 16.70 4.61
N ARG A 262 9.96 15.49 4.11
CA ARG A 262 11.01 14.66 3.51
C ARG A 262 11.22 15.03 2.04
N ARG A 263 12.48 14.99 1.57
CA ARG A 263 12.86 15.25 0.17
C ARG A 263 11.98 14.46 -0.83
N VAL A 264 11.61 15.11 -1.92
CA VAL A 264 10.89 14.48 -3.04
C VAL A 264 11.84 13.61 -3.83
N VAL A 265 11.34 12.46 -4.23
CA VAL A 265 11.96 11.69 -5.30
C VAL A 265 11.44 12.27 -6.60
N GLU A 266 12.33 12.89 -7.36
CA GLU A 266 12.07 13.37 -8.71
C GLU A 266 12.43 12.25 -9.68
N LEU A 267 11.59 12.05 -10.68
CA LEU A 267 11.87 11.17 -11.81
C LEU A 267 12.15 12.08 -13.00
N ASP A 268 13.29 11.91 -13.67
CA ASP A 268 13.64 12.75 -14.81
C ASP A 268 12.58 12.66 -15.91
N ALA A 269 12.39 13.79 -16.61
CA ALA A 269 11.42 13.97 -17.69
C ALA A 269 11.84 13.23 -18.96
#